data_AF-A0A1V9YR28-F1
#
_entry.id   AF-A0A1V9YR28-F1
#
_cell.length_a   1.000
_cell.length_b   1.000
_cell.length_c   1.000
_cell.angle_alpha   90.00
_cell.angle_beta   90.00
_cell.angle_gamma   90.00
#
_symmetry.space_group_name_H-M   'P 1'
#
loop_
_entity.id
_entity.type
_entity.pdbx_description
1 polymer ?
#
loop_
_entity_poly.entity_id
_entity_poly.type
_entity_poly.pdbx_seq_one_letter_code
_entity_poly.pdbx_strand_id
1 'polypeptide(L)'
;MYSRDTLYQGGGIVYAVVSVALSWYALQLLSPYLSNDCFWPSFSSTALVLIQSFNDRLTLTGTNHSFDLVDPSLAQWRSTQVVSNMIGPVYARKVLFKDLSSPSMAIVSLRTLDVARLPYLMTGYCWADLGRLWSLAHTTLRASRCSQHYTSNGAVYLEAILRNVAFLTWMQYVGAQFNTTIAEPIATLANGRSWLDGLYSHSWESLETELVLWEAVGIRQFLLQYANRVQTGITETIAVDNALGIVHALTLKALPTVARGTFWTTSYLFAGLQTDWNALTANQSLVRNASTFFGATNPLQLEVYNVGAPISVLNKALHDQLGELASIDLFWIPVPQSLIATVRGFHTAVATALQQSSTLDKDLQAILSMPLHPTPRRWQCANCTFYGGNPMCTFGAPMSFVQEAFAFDDACGAETQLTVQPTPLASLFAALHGHPPTPASCALLVDVEVDTCLVIASATAMATRNLVVPTTTTLSHNLESLSLMQFVAFAGSAPQLDTVDIITDDPTFGFFGAVMLYEWVTATREAVAFEGDVATMRLLSSAAAPVESPIDVLSTSLSTYLWRCAALTSVGLVILLILLLGLVVAYHPKVAAPSVAVPLLQSSD
;
A
#
# COMPACT_ATOMS: atom_id res chain seq x y z
N MET A 1 -32.13 -51.85 55.70
CA MET A 1 -32.90 -50.95 54.81
C MET A 1 -32.39 -49.54 55.05
N TYR A 2 -31.53 -49.02 54.18
CA TYR A 2 -31.19 -47.60 54.21
C TYR A 2 -32.49 -46.82 54.02
N SER A 3 -32.82 -45.88 54.91
CA SER A 3 -34.00 -45.03 54.75
C SER A 3 -33.93 -44.36 53.38
N ARG A 4 -35.07 -44.24 52.71
CA ARG A 4 -35.21 -43.46 51.46
C ARG A 4 -34.55 -42.08 51.58
N ASP A 5 -34.54 -41.51 52.79
CA ASP A 5 -33.92 -40.24 53.15
C ASP A 5 -32.39 -40.23 53.02
N THR A 6 -31.71 -41.34 53.34
CA THR A 6 -30.25 -41.40 53.27
C THR A 6 -29.76 -41.54 51.81
N LEU A 7 -30.56 -42.19 50.95
CA LEU A 7 -30.35 -42.20 49.51
C LEU A 7 -30.54 -40.80 48.90
N TYR A 8 -31.58 -40.07 49.32
CA TYR A 8 -31.78 -38.68 48.88
C TYR A 8 -30.65 -37.75 49.36
N GLN A 9 -30.16 -37.93 50.59
CA GLN A 9 -29.00 -37.17 51.12
C GLN A 9 -27.72 -37.47 50.34
N GLY A 10 -27.41 -38.75 50.10
CA GLY A 10 -26.27 -39.15 49.28
C GLY A 10 -26.35 -38.61 47.85
N GLY A 11 -27.51 -38.71 47.22
CA GLY A 11 -27.76 -38.14 45.88
C GLY A 11 -27.60 -36.61 45.84
N GLY A 12 -28.09 -35.90 46.86
CA GLY A 12 -27.94 -34.44 46.98
C GLY A 12 -26.48 -34.00 47.14
N ILE A 13 -25.69 -34.72 47.93
CA ILE A 13 -24.25 -34.45 48.10
C ILE A 13 -23.50 -34.68 46.79
N VAL A 14 -23.75 -35.81 46.12
CA VAL A 14 -23.13 -36.13 44.82
C VAL A 14 -23.50 -35.06 43.80
N TYR A 15 -24.77 -34.66 43.71
CA TYR A 15 -25.22 -33.59 42.83
C TYR A 15 -24.49 -32.28 43.10
N ALA A 16 -24.35 -31.86 44.36
CA ALA A 16 -23.68 -30.63 44.72
C ALA A 16 -22.18 -30.66 44.38
N VAL A 17 -21.49 -31.76 44.69
CA VAL A 17 -20.07 -31.95 44.36
C VAL A 17 -19.84 -31.92 42.85
N VAL A 18 -20.68 -32.65 42.09
CA VAL A 18 -20.60 -32.68 40.62
C VAL A 18 -20.88 -31.29 40.04
N SER A 19 -21.87 -30.57 40.56
CA SER A 19 -22.19 -29.21 40.10
C SER A 19 -21.03 -28.23 40.32
N VAL A 20 -20.38 -28.28 41.48
CA VAL A 20 -19.19 -27.46 41.77
C VAL A 20 -18.03 -27.82 40.83
N ALA A 21 -17.76 -29.12 40.65
CA ALA A 21 -16.71 -29.61 39.76
C ALA A 21 -16.96 -29.18 38.31
N LEU A 22 -18.20 -29.28 37.83
CA LEU A 22 -18.60 -28.82 36.50
C LEU A 22 -18.45 -27.30 36.35
N SER A 23 -18.71 -26.50 37.39
CA SER A 23 -18.51 -25.04 37.31
C SER A 23 -17.02 -24.68 37.14
N TRP A 24 -16.12 -25.38 37.85
CA TRP A 24 -14.67 -25.19 37.70
C TRP A 24 -14.16 -25.70 36.36
N TYR A 25 -14.70 -26.82 35.89
CA TYR A 25 -14.40 -27.32 34.54
C TYR A 25 -14.86 -26.33 33.47
N ALA A 26 -16.04 -25.70 33.62
CA ALA A 26 -16.53 -24.67 32.71
C ALA A 26 -15.60 -23.44 32.69
N LEU A 27 -15.05 -23.02 33.83
CA LEU A 27 -14.04 -21.95 33.87
C LEU A 27 -12.78 -22.29 33.08
N GLN A 28 -12.29 -23.54 33.20
CA GLN A 28 -11.13 -24.00 32.44
C GLN A 28 -11.43 -24.01 30.93
N LEU A 29 -12.62 -24.44 30.55
CA LEU A 29 -13.07 -24.46 29.15
C LEU A 29 -13.19 -23.05 28.56
N LEU A 30 -13.69 -22.08 29.35
CA LEU A 30 -13.90 -20.69 28.92
C LEU A 30 -12.61 -19.86 28.90
N SER A 31 -11.62 -20.20 29.74
CA SER A 31 -10.35 -19.48 29.87
C SER A 31 -9.68 -19.10 28.54
N PRO A 32 -9.47 -20.02 27.57
CA PRO A 32 -8.83 -19.66 26.31
C PRO A 32 -9.67 -18.68 25.45
N TYR A 33 -10.99 -18.80 25.49
CA TYR A 33 -11.91 -17.90 24.77
C TYR A 33 -11.97 -16.53 25.41
N LEU A 34 -11.98 -16.44 26.74
CA LEU A 34 -12.00 -15.18 27.49
C LEU A 34 -10.62 -14.50 27.60
N SER A 35 -9.67 -14.84 26.72
CA SER A 35 -8.36 -14.19 26.63
C SER A 35 -8.41 -12.83 25.91
N ASN A 36 -9.48 -12.56 25.13
CA ASN A 36 -9.70 -11.33 24.38
C ASN A 36 -11.19 -11.11 24.10
N ASP A 37 -11.60 -9.85 23.88
CA ASP A 37 -13.01 -9.46 23.69
C ASP A 37 -13.66 -10.00 22.40
N CYS A 38 -12.88 -10.54 21.46
CA CYS A 38 -13.41 -11.27 20.30
C CYS A 38 -13.83 -12.71 20.62
N PHE A 39 -13.55 -13.21 21.83
CA PHE A 39 -13.75 -14.60 22.22
C PHE A 39 -13.03 -15.62 21.33
N TRP A 40 -11.86 -15.26 20.79
CA TRP A 40 -11.10 -16.10 19.87
C TRP A 40 -9.86 -16.70 20.58
N PRO A 41 -9.81 -18.01 20.82
CA PRO A 41 -8.63 -18.67 21.40
C PRO A 41 -7.36 -18.42 20.60
N SER A 42 -6.26 -18.13 21.29
CA SER A 42 -4.94 -17.92 20.67
C SER A 42 -4.93 -16.81 19.61
N PHE A 43 -5.82 -15.80 19.74
CA PHE A 43 -5.92 -14.70 18.79
C PHE A 43 -4.58 -14.04 18.50
N SER A 44 -3.73 -13.84 19.52
CA SER A 44 -2.41 -13.21 19.34
C SER A 44 -1.52 -13.96 18.34
N SER A 45 -1.60 -15.29 18.25
CA SER A 45 -0.80 -16.07 17.30
C SER A 45 -1.48 -16.21 15.93
N THR A 46 -2.81 -16.15 15.86
CA THR A 46 -3.55 -16.28 14.59
C THR A 46 -3.76 -14.94 13.89
N ALA A 47 -3.82 -13.83 14.62
CA ALA A 47 -4.10 -12.49 14.10
C ALA A 47 -3.06 -12.02 13.09
N LEU A 48 -1.77 -12.26 13.36
CA LEU A 48 -0.69 -11.89 12.42
C LEU A 48 -0.84 -12.58 11.06
N VAL A 49 -1.11 -13.89 11.07
CA VAL A 49 -1.31 -14.67 9.85
C VAL A 49 -2.58 -14.21 9.13
N LEU A 50 -3.65 -13.91 9.86
CA LEU A 50 -4.89 -13.39 9.32
C LEU A 50 -4.68 -12.04 8.64
N ILE A 51 -4.08 -11.08 9.36
CA ILE A 51 -3.77 -9.73 8.88
C ILE A 51 -2.95 -9.81 7.59
N GLN A 52 -1.89 -10.63 7.61
CA GLN A 52 -1.04 -10.77 6.44
C GLN A 52 -1.80 -11.39 5.26
N SER A 53 -2.65 -12.38 5.50
CA SER A 53 -3.48 -12.99 4.45
C SER A 53 -4.42 -11.98 3.80
N PHE A 54 -5.01 -11.08 4.59
CA PHE A 54 -5.78 -9.94 4.07
C PHE A 54 -4.90 -8.96 3.29
N ASN A 55 -3.71 -8.61 3.80
CA ASN A 55 -2.80 -7.69 3.15
C ASN A 55 -2.33 -8.20 1.77
N ASP A 56 -1.98 -9.48 1.70
CA ASP A 56 -1.62 -10.17 0.46
C ASP A 56 -2.79 -10.13 -0.55
N ARG A 57 -4.01 -10.38 -0.05
CA ARG A 57 -5.22 -10.38 -0.88
C ARG A 57 -5.56 -8.98 -1.36
N LEU A 58 -5.60 -7.98 -0.50
CA LEU A 58 -5.87 -6.59 -0.86
C LEU A 58 -4.85 -6.03 -1.86
N THR A 59 -3.61 -6.51 -1.81
CA THR A 59 -2.58 -6.14 -2.79
C THR A 59 -2.93 -6.64 -4.19
N LEU A 60 -3.33 -7.92 -4.30
CA LEU A 60 -3.58 -8.59 -5.59
C LEU A 60 -5.03 -8.52 -6.10
N THR A 61 -6.00 -8.21 -5.22
CA THR A 61 -7.42 -8.17 -5.55
C THR A 61 -7.97 -6.76 -5.35
N GLY A 62 -8.89 -6.36 -6.23
CA GLY A 62 -9.63 -5.11 -6.07
C GLY A 62 -10.69 -5.21 -4.98
N THR A 63 -11.38 -4.10 -4.74
CA THR A 63 -12.23 -3.80 -3.57
C THR A 63 -13.52 -4.63 -3.41
N ASN A 64 -13.76 -5.72 -4.14
CA ASN A 64 -15.03 -6.47 -4.07
C ASN A 64 -14.92 -7.99 -4.32
N HIS A 65 -14.23 -8.71 -3.44
CA HIS A 65 -14.32 -10.18 -3.42
C HIS A 65 -14.44 -10.71 -1.99
N SER A 66 -15.55 -11.39 -1.68
CA SER A 66 -15.61 -12.30 -0.54
C SER A 66 -14.72 -13.51 -0.84
N PHE A 67 -13.93 -13.95 0.12
CA PHE A 67 -13.11 -15.15 -0.02
C PHE A 67 -13.19 -16.00 1.25
N ASP A 68 -13.02 -17.31 1.07
CA ASP A 68 -12.94 -18.25 2.18
C ASP A 68 -11.54 -18.19 2.80
N LEU A 69 -11.44 -17.78 4.07
CA LEU A 69 -10.18 -17.68 4.81
C LEU A 69 -9.39 -18.99 4.86
N VAL A 70 -10.07 -20.14 4.76
CA VAL A 70 -9.42 -21.46 4.83
C VAL A 70 -9.15 -22.08 3.46
N ASP A 71 -9.42 -21.36 2.37
CA ASP A 71 -9.11 -21.85 1.03
C ASP A 71 -7.58 -21.99 0.85
N PRO A 72 -7.09 -23.22 0.59
CA PRO A 72 -5.68 -23.49 0.29
C PRO A 72 -5.02 -22.56 -0.72
N SER A 73 -5.76 -22.12 -1.72
CA SER A 73 -5.26 -21.25 -2.79
C SER A 73 -4.87 -19.85 -2.29
N LEU A 74 -5.23 -19.51 -1.05
CA LEU A 74 -4.84 -18.27 -0.39
C LEU A 74 -3.62 -18.38 0.51
N ALA A 75 -3.08 -19.59 0.72
CA ALA A 75 -1.82 -19.72 1.40
C ALA A 75 -0.69 -19.10 0.57
N GLN A 76 0.07 -18.19 1.17
CA GLN A 76 1.33 -17.72 0.61
C GLN A 76 2.50 -18.33 1.37
N TRP A 77 3.47 -18.85 0.60
CA TRP A 77 4.70 -19.40 1.15
C TRP A 77 5.56 -18.31 1.78
N ARG A 78 6.18 -18.63 2.92
CA ARG A 78 7.12 -17.76 3.63
C ARG A 78 8.27 -18.60 4.15
N SER A 79 9.49 -18.07 4.05
CA SER A 79 10.70 -18.73 4.56
C SER A 79 10.77 -18.77 6.08
N THR A 80 10.15 -17.80 6.76
CA THR A 80 10.14 -17.67 8.22
C THR A 80 8.73 -17.41 8.72
N GLN A 81 8.52 -17.64 10.02
CA GLN A 81 7.26 -17.29 10.68
C GLN A 81 7.09 -15.76 10.71
N VAL A 82 5.85 -15.31 10.51
CA VAL A 82 5.49 -13.89 10.62
C VAL A 82 5.56 -13.48 12.09
N VAL A 83 6.53 -12.64 12.42
CA VAL A 83 6.76 -12.12 13.79
C VAL A 83 6.26 -10.70 13.98
N SER A 84 6.04 -9.95 12.89
CA SER A 84 5.55 -8.57 12.90
C SER A 84 4.68 -8.29 11.67
N ASN A 85 3.84 -7.24 11.74
CA ASN A 85 2.99 -6.80 10.64
C ASN A 85 3.76 -5.79 9.77
N MET A 86 4.34 -6.26 8.67
CA MET A 86 5.15 -5.46 7.76
C MET A 86 4.34 -5.09 6.51
N ILE A 87 4.22 -3.80 6.20
CA ILE A 87 3.46 -3.31 5.04
C ILE A 87 4.37 -2.53 4.08
N GLY A 88 4.22 -2.82 2.80
CA GLY A 88 4.84 -2.04 1.73
C GLY A 88 4.15 -0.67 1.57
N PRO A 89 4.88 0.45 1.64
CA PRO A 89 4.27 1.79 1.56
C PRO A 89 3.69 2.12 0.18
N VAL A 90 4.05 1.37 -0.87
CA VAL A 90 3.47 1.49 -2.22
C VAL A 90 1.96 1.18 -2.21
N TYR A 91 1.49 0.29 -1.34
CA TYR A 91 0.07 -0.09 -1.28
C TYR A 91 -0.83 1.14 -1.05
N ALA A 92 -0.44 2.04 -0.14
CA ALA A 92 -1.22 3.26 0.13
C ALA A 92 -1.34 4.15 -1.13
N ARG A 93 -0.27 4.24 -1.93
CA ARG A 93 -0.27 4.98 -3.19
C ARG A 93 -1.10 4.31 -4.27
N LYS A 94 -1.07 2.97 -4.37
CA LYS A 94 -2.00 2.21 -5.23
C LYS A 94 -3.45 2.57 -4.89
N VAL A 95 -3.82 2.55 -3.61
CA VAL A 95 -5.20 2.89 -3.19
C VAL A 95 -5.55 4.32 -3.62
N LEU A 96 -4.66 5.29 -3.36
CA LEU A 96 -4.88 6.70 -3.73
C LEU A 96 -5.03 6.90 -5.25
N PHE A 97 -4.09 6.40 -6.05
CA PHE A 97 -4.04 6.69 -7.49
C PHE A 97 -4.90 5.78 -8.35
N LYS A 98 -5.21 4.56 -7.89
CA LYS A 98 -6.02 3.59 -8.64
C LYS A 98 -7.42 3.49 -8.08
N ASP A 99 -7.54 3.11 -6.80
CA ASP A 99 -8.81 2.65 -6.22
C ASP A 99 -9.74 3.82 -5.85
N LEU A 100 -9.18 5.01 -5.57
CA LEU A 100 -9.92 6.24 -5.25
C LEU A 100 -10.04 7.24 -6.41
N SER A 101 -9.80 6.80 -7.64
CA SER A 101 -9.81 7.66 -8.85
C SER A 101 -11.19 8.00 -9.41
N SER A 102 -12.28 7.47 -8.83
CA SER A 102 -13.62 7.70 -9.36
C SER A 102 -14.15 9.11 -9.07
N PRO A 103 -14.95 9.72 -9.99
CA PRO A 103 -15.56 11.03 -9.78
C PRO A 103 -16.38 11.17 -8.49
N SER A 104 -17.14 10.14 -8.11
CA SER A 104 -17.97 10.19 -6.90
C SER A 104 -17.13 10.31 -5.63
N MET A 105 -16.07 9.51 -5.54
CA MET A 105 -15.13 9.56 -4.41
C MET A 105 -14.38 10.90 -4.38
N ALA A 106 -14.00 11.44 -5.53
CA ALA A 106 -13.34 12.73 -5.62
C ALA A 106 -14.24 13.87 -5.13
N ILE A 107 -15.49 13.95 -5.58
CA ILE A 107 -16.43 15.00 -5.15
C ILE A 107 -16.65 14.95 -3.64
N VAL A 108 -16.91 13.76 -3.08
CA VAL A 108 -17.08 13.58 -1.64
C VAL A 108 -15.81 14.01 -0.88
N SER A 109 -14.64 13.61 -1.37
CA SER A 109 -13.36 13.96 -0.73
C SER A 109 -13.11 15.47 -0.75
N LEU A 110 -13.32 16.13 -1.90
CA LEU A 110 -13.14 17.57 -2.06
C LEU A 110 -14.03 18.38 -1.10
N ARG A 111 -15.29 17.95 -0.90
CA ARG A 111 -16.23 18.61 0.01
C ARG A 111 -15.85 18.49 1.48
N THR A 112 -14.95 17.57 1.82
CA THR A 112 -14.41 17.39 3.19
C THR A 112 -13.00 17.98 3.36
N LEU A 113 -12.39 18.44 2.26
CA LEU A 113 -11.00 18.88 2.26
C LEU A 113 -10.84 20.24 2.94
N ASP A 114 -9.79 20.36 3.75
CA ASP A 114 -9.34 21.65 4.28
C ASP A 114 -8.89 22.57 3.13
N VAL A 115 -9.67 23.62 2.87
CA VAL A 115 -9.45 24.53 1.74
C VAL A 115 -8.12 25.27 1.81
N ALA A 116 -7.52 25.44 2.98
CA ALA A 116 -6.19 26.05 3.11
C ALA A 116 -5.09 25.19 2.43
N ARG A 117 -5.36 23.90 2.21
CA ARG A 117 -4.43 22.96 1.57
C ARG A 117 -4.61 22.85 0.06
N LEU A 118 -5.70 23.38 -0.50
CA LEU A 118 -6.01 23.29 -1.94
C LEU A 118 -4.93 23.85 -2.88
N PRO A 119 -4.25 24.98 -2.57
CA PRO A 119 -3.14 25.46 -3.40
C PRO A 119 -2.00 24.46 -3.55
N TYR A 120 -1.88 23.53 -2.59
CA TYR A 120 -0.89 22.45 -2.56
C TYR A 120 -1.43 21.11 -3.07
N LEU A 121 -2.63 21.10 -3.65
CA LEU A 121 -3.11 19.91 -4.35
C LEU A 121 -2.21 19.65 -5.55
N MET A 122 -1.66 18.44 -5.61
CA MET A 122 -0.70 18.06 -6.66
C MET A 122 -1.46 17.71 -7.93
N THR A 123 -1.83 18.74 -8.68
CA THR A 123 -2.46 18.63 -9.99
C THR A 123 -1.90 19.71 -10.91
N GLY A 124 -1.69 19.37 -12.17
CA GLY A 124 -1.30 20.31 -13.21
C GLY A 124 -2.52 20.75 -13.97
N TYR A 125 -3.06 21.92 -13.62
CA TYR A 125 -4.25 22.43 -14.28
C TYR A 125 -4.01 22.59 -15.78
N CYS A 126 -4.92 22.04 -16.58
CA CYS A 126 -4.95 22.22 -18.02
C CYS A 126 -5.88 23.39 -18.37
N TRP A 127 -7.01 23.50 -17.66
CA TRP A 127 -8.04 24.51 -17.90
C TRP A 127 -8.55 25.12 -16.61
N ALA A 128 -8.93 26.40 -16.70
CA ALA A 128 -9.63 27.07 -15.62
C ALA A 128 -11.08 26.57 -15.53
N ASP A 129 -11.73 26.34 -16.67
CA ASP A 129 -13.16 26.04 -16.80
C ASP A 129 -13.46 24.64 -17.37
N LEU A 130 -14.66 24.12 -17.08
CA LEU A 130 -15.16 22.86 -17.64
C LEU A 130 -15.33 22.92 -19.17
N GLY A 131 -15.55 24.12 -19.72
CA GLY A 131 -15.69 24.36 -21.16
C GLY A 131 -14.37 24.33 -21.95
N ARG A 132 -13.23 24.29 -21.25
CA ARG A 132 -11.87 24.31 -21.83
C ARG A 132 -11.56 25.58 -22.64
N LEU A 133 -12.19 26.72 -22.29
CA LEU A 133 -11.98 27.99 -22.97
C LEU A 133 -10.67 28.67 -22.57
N TRP A 134 -10.24 28.51 -21.32
CA TRP A 134 -9.05 29.19 -20.79
C TRP A 134 -8.00 28.18 -20.35
N SER A 135 -6.91 28.09 -21.11
CA SER A 135 -5.81 27.17 -20.82
C SER A 135 -4.91 27.70 -19.70
N LEU A 136 -4.58 26.83 -18.76
CA LEU A 136 -3.61 27.04 -17.67
C LEU A 136 -2.30 26.27 -17.87
N ALA A 137 -2.17 25.50 -18.96
CA ALA A 137 -0.94 24.77 -19.24
C ALA A 137 0.29 25.70 -19.39
N HIS A 138 1.40 25.32 -18.78
CA HIS A 138 2.65 26.09 -18.74
C HIS A 138 3.29 26.27 -20.13
N THR A 139 3.27 25.21 -20.96
CA THR A 139 3.85 25.24 -22.33
C THR A 139 2.78 24.96 -23.39
N THR A 140 3.12 25.27 -24.66
CA THR A 140 2.24 24.98 -25.80
C THR A 140 2.12 23.48 -26.05
N LEU A 141 3.21 22.73 -25.86
CA LEU A 141 3.23 21.28 -26.05
C LEU A 141 2.42 20.58 -24.95
N ARG A 142 2.53 21.03 -23.69
CA ARG A 142 1.66 20.57 -22.61
C ARG A 142 0.19 20.89 -22.87
N ALA A 143 -0.14 22.07 -23.41
CA ALA A 143 -1.52 22.40 -23.78
C ALA A 143 -2.09 21.41 -24.82
N SER A 144 -1.27 21.01 -25.80
CA SER A 144 -1.62 19.96 -26.75
C SER A 144 -1.82 18.61 -26.05
N ARG A 145 -0.88 18.21 -25.20
CA ARG A 145 -0.97 16.95 -24.41
C ARG A 145 -2.24 16.91 -23.55
N CYS A 146 -2.55 18.00 -22.84
CA CYS A 146 -3.80 18.17 -22.10
C CYS A 146 -5.02 17.85 -22.96
N SER A 147 -5.14 18.46 -24.14
CA SER A 147 -6.29 18.27 -25.03
C SER A 147 -6.41 16.85 -25.59
N GLN A 148 -5.29 16.16 -25.79
CA GLN A 148 -5.24 14.81 -26.35
C GLN A 148 -5.48 13.72 -25.31
N HIS A 149 -4.99 13.90 -24.09
CA HIS A 149 -4.91 12.82 -23.10
C HIS A 149 -5.68 13.07 -21.80
N TYR A 150 -5.87 14.33 -21.36
CA TYR A 150 -6.33 14.61 -20.00
C TYR A 150 -7.77 15.14 -19.90
N THR A 151 -8.49 15.24 -21.01
CA THR A 151 -9.88 15.77 -21.02
C THR A 151 -10.87 14.96 -20.18
N SER A 152 -10.61 13.67 -19.96
CA SER A 152 -11.44 12.83 -19.10
C SER A 152 -11.09 12.91 -17.61
N ASN A 153 -10.02 13.62 -17.24
CA ASN A 153 -9.54 13.72 -15.87
C ASN A 153 -10.04 15.01 -15.21
N GLY A 154 -10.97 14.92 -14.26
CA GLY A 154 -11.53 16.06 -13.54
C GLY A 154 -10.49 16.83 -12.71
N ALA A 155 -9.37 16.22 -12.35
CA ALA A 155 -8.33 16.87 -11.55
C ALA A 155 -7.61 18.00 -12.29
N VAL A 156 -7.61 18.01 -13.64
CA VAL A 156 -6.93 19.04 -14.44
C VAL A 156 -7.82 20.27 -14.72
N TYR A 157 -9.05 20.28 -14.22
CA TYR A 157 -10.02 21.37 -14.36
C TYR A 157 -10.14 22.12 -13.02
N LEU A 158 -9.71 23.38 -13.00
CA LEU A 158 -9.78 24.18 -11.78
C LEU A 158 -11.23 24.36 -11.31
N GLU A 159 -12.16 24.64 -12.22
CA GLU A 159 -13.59 24.76 -11.92
C GLU A 159 -14.19 23.50 -11.27
N ALA A 160 -13.82 22.29 -11.73
CA ALA A 160 -14.32 21.05 -11.14
C ALA A 160 -14.02 20.96 -9.64
N ILE A 161 -12.84 21.46 -9.25
CA ILE A 161 -12.39 21.50 -7.86
C ILE A 161 -13.08 22.64 -7.11
N LEU A 162 -13.05 23.86 -7.65
CA LEU A 162 -13.60 25.05 -6.98
C LEU A 162 -15.10 24.95 -6.72
N ARG A 163 -15.84 24.23 -7.56
CA ARG A 163 -17.27 23.92 -7.36
C ARG A 163 -17.53 22.98 -6.18
N ASN A 164 -16.55 22.17 -5.78
CA ASN A 164 -16.72 21.11 -4.78
C ASN A 164 -15.97 21.39 -3.47
N VAL A 165 -15.62 22.64 -3.21
CA VAL A 165 -14.95 23.08 -1.99
C VAL A 165 -15.70 24.29 -1.40
N ALA A 166 -15.38 24.67 -0.15
CA ALA A 166 -15.91 25.89 0.44
C ALA A 166 -15.28 27.12 -0.22
N PHE A 167 -15.74 27.48 -1.43
CA PHE A 167 -15.11 28.44 -2.32
C PHE A 167 -14.88 29.82 -1.69
N LEU A 168 -15.87 30.39 -1.00
CA LEU A 168 -15.73 31.69 -0.35
C LEU A 168 -14.70 31.65 0.79
N THR A 169 -14.58 30.54 1.51
CA THR A 169 -13.54 30.35 2.53
C THR A 169 -12.17 30.20 1.89
N TRP A 170 -12.07 29.47 0.77
CA TRP A 170 -10.82 29.37 -0.01
C TRP A 170 -10.34 30.75 -0.50
N MET A 171 -11.26 31.60 -0.98
CA MET A 171 -10.96 32.97 -1.39
C MET A 171 -10.41 33.85 -0.26
N GLN A 172 -10.74 33.58 1.00
CA GLN A 172 -10.14 34.30 2.13
C GLN A 172 -8.64 33.99 2.30
N TYR A 173 -8.19 32.80 1.89
CA TYR A 173 -6.80 32.39 1.99
C TYR A 173 -5.95 32.85 0.81
N VAL A 174 -6.47 32.72 -0.41
CA VAL A 174 -5.68 32.90 -1.65
C VAL A 174 -6.31 33.81 -2.70
N GLY A 175 -7.37 34.54 -2.32
CA GLY A 175 -8.13 35.35 -3.26
C GLY A 175 -7.29 36.41 -3.98
N ALA A 176 -6.27 36.97 -3.33
CA ALA A 176 -5.38 37.94 -3.95
C ALA A 176 -4.58 37.31 -5.11
N GLN A 177 -3.98 36.14 -4.89
CA GLN A 177 -3.23 35.41 -5.91
C GLN A 177 -4.16 34.91 -7.01
N PHE A 178 -5.28 34.29 -6.66
CA PHE A 178 -6.26 33.80 -7.64
C PHE A 178 -6.80 34.94 -8.52
N ASN A 179 -7.17 36.07 -7.91
CA ASN A 179 -7.73 37.19 -8.65
C ASN A 179 -6.74 37.77 -9.65
N THR A 180 -5.52 38.07 -9.21
CA THR A 180 -4.52 38.72 -10.07
C THR A 180 -3.98 37.81 -11.16
N THR A 181 -3.83 36.51 -10.89
CA THR A 181 -3.14 35.57 -11.80
C THR A 181 -4.07 34.73 -12.67
N ILE A 182 -5.36 34.62 -12.32
CA ILE A 182 -6.35 33.79 -13.02
C ILE A 182 -7.64 34.56 -13.29
N ALA A 183 -8.32 35.06 -12.26
CA ALA A 183 -9.67 35.60 -12.41
C ALA A 183 -9.72 36.88 -13.26
N GLU A 184 -8.94 37.91 -12.91
CA GLU A 184 -8.90 39.18 -13.63
C GLU A 184 -8.44 39.01 -15.08
N PRO A 185 -7.37 38.23 -15.39
CA PRO A 185 -7.04 37.89 -16.77
C PRO A 185 -8.21 37.27 -17.53
N ILE A 186 -8.92 36.29 -16.95
CA ILE A 186 -10.10 35.69 -17.57
C ILE A 186 -11.24 36.71 -17.76
N ALA A 187 -11.45 37.62 -16.80
CA ALA A 187 -12.49 38.64 -16.88
C ALA A 187 -12.32 39.62 -18.06
N THR A 188 -11.12 39.72 -18.64
CA THR A 188 -10.86 40.49 -19.86
C THR A 188 -11.22 39.75 -21.16
N LEU A 189 -11.41 38.44 -21.07
CA LEU A 189 -11.70 37.56 -22.21
C LEU A 189 -13.22 37.37 -22.39
N ALA A 190 -13.62 36.93 -23.60
CA ALA A 190 -15.01 36.63 -23.90
C ALA A 190 -15.58 35.58 -22.92
N ASN A 191 -16.81 35.79 -22.45
CA ASN A 191 -17.51 34.95 -21.47
C ASN A 191 -16.88 34.85 -20.06
N GLY A 192 -15.71 35.46 -19.82
CA GLY A 192 -14.98 35.30 -18.56
C GLY A 192 -15.70 35.85 -17.34
N ARG A 193 -16.31 37.05 -17.45
CA ARG A 193 -17.09 37.63 -16.34
C ARG A 193 -18.28 36.77 -15.95
N SER A 194 -18.99 36.21 -16.93
CA SER A 194 -20.13 35.33 -16.67
C SER A 194 -19.71 34.03 -15.95
N TRP A 195 -18.55 33.48 -16.29
CA TRP A 195 -18.00 32.30 -15.60
C TRP A 195 -17.61 32.62 -14.16
N LEU A 196 -16.96 33.78 -13.93
CA LEU A 196 -16.65 34.23 -12.57
C LEU A 196 -17.90 34.46 -11.74
N ASP A 197 -18.91 35.17 -12.27
CA ASP A 197 -20.19 35.38 -11.58
C ASP A 197 -20.84 34.04 -11.20
N GLY A 198 -20.74 33.04 -12.08
CA GLY A 198 -21.16 31.67 -11.82
C GLY A 198 -20.41 31.02 -10.66
N LEU A 199 -19.08 31.13 -10.61
CA LEU A 199 -18.27 30.61 -9.49
C LEU A 199 -18.59 31.32 -8.17
N TYR A 200 -18.69 32.65 -8.16
CA TYR A 200 -18.96 33.44 -6.95
C TYR A 200 -20.36 33.22 -6.38
N SER A 201 -21.34 32.93 -7.24
CA SER A 201 -22.73 32.64 -6.83
C SER A 201 -23.01 31.15 -6.60
N HIS A 202 -22.04 30.27 -6.87
CA HIS A 202 -22.22 28.83 -6.76
C HIS A 202 -22.41 28.38 -5.31
N SER A 203 -23.43 27.55 -5.09
CA SER A 203 -23.62 26.74 -3.89
C SER A 203 -23.52 25.27 -4.25
N TRP A 204 -23.03 24.43 -3.33
CA TRP A 204 -22.93 23.00 -3.57
C TRP A 204 -24.27 22.39 -3.98
N GLU A 205 -24.25 21.77 -5.14
CA GLU A 205 -25.34 20.93 -5.63
C GLU A 205 -25.30 19.55 -4.99
N SER A 206 -26.37 18.76 -5.19
CA SER A 206 -26.35 17.34 -4.83
C SER A 206 -25.18 16.61 -5.49
N LEU A 207 -24.72 15.51 -4.89
CA LEU A 207 -23.65 14.69 -5.47
C LEU A 207 -24.04 14.19 -6.87
N GLU A 208 -25.30 13.78 -7.02
CA GLU A 208 -25.86 13.26 -8.26
C GLU A 208 -25.88 14.32 -9.36
N THR A 209 -26.29 15.55 -9.04
CA THR A 209 -26.30 16.67 -10.00
C THR A 209 -24.89 16.99 -10.50
N GLU A 210 -23.91 17.05 -9.59
CA GLU A 210 -22.53 17.37 -9.96
C GLU A 210 -21.89 16.23 -10.78
N LEU A 211 -22.22 14.97 -10.47
CA LEU A 211 -21.80 13.82 -11.28
C LEU A 211 -22.35 13.87 -12.70
N VAL A 212 -23.63 14.22 -12.86
CA VAL A 212 -24.26 14.38 -14.19
C VAL A 212 -23.56 15.49 -14.97
N LEU A 213 -23.19 16.60 -14.33
CA LEU A 213 -22.42 17.66 -14.96
C LEU A 213 -21.05 17.18 -15.43
N TRP A 214 -20.29 16.52 -14.55
CA TRP A 214 -18.97 15.98 -14.86
C TRP A 214 -19.04 14.98 -16.02
N GLU A 215 -20.03 14.08 -16.01
CA GLU A 215 -20.27 13.13 -17.10
C GLU A 215 -20.63 13.85 -18.41
N ALA A 216 -21.47 14.88 -18.36
CA ALA A 216 -21.89 15.65 -19.54
C ALA A 216 -20.72 16.37 -20.23
N VAL A 217 -19.70 16.78 -19.47
CA VAL A 217 -18.47 17.39 -20.02
C VAL A 217 -17.36 16.38 -20.32
N GLY A 218 -17.63 15.09 -20.11
CA GLY A 218 -16.72 13.99 -20.47
C GLY A 218 -15.71 13.60 -19.39
N ILE A 219 -15.85 14.10 -18.15
CA ILE A 219 -15.02 13.69 -17.02
C ILE A 219 -15.43 12.28 -16.57
N ARG A 220 -14.45 11.38 -16.48
CA ARG A 220 -14.64 9.95 -16.14
C ARG A 220 -13.79 9.49 -14.96
N GLN A 221 -12.77 10.25 -14.61
CA GLN A 221 -11.81 9.93 -13.56
C GLN A 221 -11.30 11.21 -12.91
N PHE A 222 -10.69 11.07 -11.74
CA PHE A 222 -10.03 12.14 -11.00
C PHE A 222 -8.67 11.62 -10.53
N LEU A 223 -7.65 11.87 -11.34
CA LEU A 223 -6.27 11.44 -11.11
C LEU A 223 -5.39 12.64 -10.76
N LEU A 224 -4.91 12.67 -9.52
CA LEU A 224 -3.88 13.60 -9.09
C LEU A 224 -2.52 13.21 -9.67
N GLN A 225 -1.62 14.19 -9.79
CA GLN A 225 -0.24 13.91 -10.15
C GLN A 225 0.46 13.12 -9.04
N TYR A 226 1.31 12.18 -9.44
CA TYR A 226 2.22 11.52 -8.53
C TYR A 226 3.20 12.54 -7.96
N ALA A 227 3.24 12.65 -6.63
CA ALA A 227 4.05 13.62 -5.93
C ALA A 227 4.50 13.08 -4.58
N ASN A 228 5.76 13.32 -4.22
CA ASN A 228 6.35 12.92 -2.94
C ASN A 228 6.50 14.08 -1.96
N ARG A 229 5.59 15.06 -2.00
CA ARG A 229 5.53 16.13 -1.00
C ARG A 229 5.05 15.63 0.36
N VAL A 230 4.14 14.68 0.35
CA VAL A 230 3.49 14.11 1.54
C VAL A 230 3.47 12.60 1.38
N GLN A 231 3.99 11.87 2.35
CA GLN A 231 3.81 10.43 2.43
C GLN A 231 2.33 10.09 2.53
N THR A 232 1.84 9.27 1.60
CA THR A 232 0.46 8.78 1.60
C THR A 232 0.22 7.90 2.82
N GLY A 233 -0.69 8.34 3.70
CA GLY A 233 -1.14 7.52 4.82
C GLY A 233 -2.28 6.58 4.41
N ILE A 234 -2.50 5.55 5.20
CA ILE A 234 -3.64 4.64 5.08
C ILE A 234 -3.96 4.02 6.43
N THR A 235 -5.25 3.82 6.71
CA THR A 235 -5.71 2.97 7.80
C THR A 235 -6.78 2.05 7.24
N GLU A 236 -6.53 0.74 7.29
CA GLU A 236 -7.53 -0.28 6.90
C GLU A 236 -7.81 -1.19 8.09
N THR A 237 -9.09 -1.46 8.30
CA THR A 237 -9.58 -2.33 9.36
C THR A 237 -10.56 -3.36 8.79
N ILE A 238 -10.73 -4.49 9.48
CA ILE A 238 -11.83 -5.42 9.28
C ILE A 238 -12.73 -5.43 10.51
N ALA A 239 -14.02 -5.70 10.29
CA ALA A 239 -14.96 -5.97 11.36
C ALA A 239 -14.90 -7.45 11.76
N VAL A 240 -14.76 -7.73 13.05
CA VAL A 240 -14.82 -9.08 13.64
C VAL A 240 -16.01 -9.13 14.58
N ASP A 241 -17.04 -9.88 14.17
CA ASP A 241 -18.24 -10.09 14.98
C ASP A 241 -18.00 -11.25 15.94
N ASN A 242 -18.12 -10.99 17.24
CA ASN A 242 -17.98 -12.03 18.25
C ASN A 242 -19.30 -12.79 18.50
N ALA A 243 -19.24 -13.85 19.30
CA ALA A 243 -20.40 -14.71 19.62
C ALA A 243 -21.56 -13.99 20.34
N LEU A 244 -21.35 -12.78 20.86
CA LEU A 244 -22.38 -11.95 21.49
C LEU A 244 -22.98 -10.91 20.51
N GLY A 245 -22.54 -10.90 19.24
CA GLY A 245 -22.95 -9.91 18.24
C GLY A 245 -22.28 -8.54 18.42
N ILE A 246 -21.19 -8.46 19.18
CA ILE A 246 -20.40 -7.24 19.34
C ILE A 246 -19.35 -7.21 18.22
N VAL A 247 -19.31 -6.08 17.50
CA VAL A 247 -18.40 -5.85 16.40
C VAL A 247 -17.11 -5.20 16.92
N HIS A 248 -15.97 -5.83 16.67
CA HIS A 248 -14.65 -5.29 16.97
C HIS A 248 -13.92 -4.92 15.68
N ALA A 249 -13.28 -3.76 15.64
CA ALA A 249 -12.40 -3.38 14.53
C ALA A 249 -11.01 -3.96 14.75
N LEU A 250 -10.51 -4.74 13.79
CA LEU A 250 -9.13 -5.22 13.74
C LEU A 250 -8.36 -4.44 12.67
N THR A 251 -7.33 -3.71 13.06
CA THR A 251 -6.47 -3.00 12.11
C THR A 251 -5.59 -3.98 11.32
N LEU A 252 -5.70 -3.91 9.99
CA LEU A 252 -4.86 -4.66 9.06
C LEU A 252 -3.55 -3.94 8.77
N LYS A 253 -3.62 -2.62 8.58
CA LYS A 253 -2.47 -1.76 8.32
C LYS A 253 -2.77 -0.32 8.71
N ALA A 254 -1.75 0.35 9.23
CA ALA A 254 -1.75 1.76 9.53
C ALA A 254 -0.41 2.37 9.10
N LEU A 255 -0.47 3.35 8.19
CA LEU A 255 0.65 4.20 7.81
C LEU A 255 0.24 5.67 8.00
N PRO A 256 1.03 6.47 8.72
CA PRO A 256 0.70 7.87 8.93
C PRO A 256 0.91 8.70 7.66
N THR A 257 0.10 9.76 7.53
CA THR A 257 0.36 10.82 6.56
C THR A 257 1.44 11.75 7.11
N VAL A 258 2.56 11.91 6.41
CA VAL A 258 3.72 12.68 6.88
C VAL A 258 4.18 13.67 5.83
N ALA A 259 4.26 14.96 6.18
CA ALA A 259 4.85 15.97 5.31
C ALA A 259 6.36 15.75 5.19
N ARG A 260 6.88 15.73 3.96
CA ARG A 260 8.30 15.42 3.69
C ARG A 260 9.21 16.64 3.71
N GLY A 261 8.65 17.85 3.74
CA GLY A 261 9.41 19.10 3.86
C GLY A 261 10.41 19.24 2.72
N THR A 262 11.69 19.38 3.06
CA THR A 262 12.80 19.50 2.08
C THR A 262 13.06 18.23 1.28
N PHE A 263 12.44 17.09 1.63
CA PHE A 263 12.52 15.84 0.87
C PHE A 263 11.42 15.70 -0.20
N TRP A 264 10.84 16.82 -0.62
CA TRP A 264 9.94 16.92 -1.77
C TRP A 264 10.78 17.09 -3.04
N THR A 265 11.05 15.99 -3.75
CA THR A 265 11.93 15.99 -4.93
C THR A 265 11.16 16.04 -6.26
N THR A 266 9.88 15.63 -6.26
CA THR A 266 8.98 15.80 -7.42
C THR A 266 8.77 17.27 -7.82
N SER A 267 9.00 18.24 -6.92
CA SER A 267 8.87 19.67 -7.22
C SER A 267 9.79 20.16 -8.34
N TYR A 268 10.93 19.50 -8.56
CA TYR A 268 11.82 19.86 -9.67
C TYR A 268 11.18 19.61 -11.03
N LEU A 269 10.28 18.63 -11.12
CA LEU A 269 9.58 18.26 -12.34
C LEU A 269 8.21 18.96 -12.43
N PHE A 270 7.51 19.05 -11.30
CA PHE A 270 6.22 19.74 -11.17
C PHE A 270 5.93 20.13 -9.70
N ALA A 271 5.62 21.40 -9.43
CA ALA A 271 5.50 21.92 -8.06
C ALA A 271 4.10 22.46 -7.67
N GLY A 272 3.11 22.38 -8.56
CA GLY A 272 1.72 22.75 -8.30
C GLY A 272 1.45 24.25 -8.18
N LEU A 273 0.16 24.59 -8.09
CA LEU A 273 -0.37 25.95 -8.22
C LEU A 273 0.23 26.97 -7.23
N GLN A 274 0.44 26.57 -5.98
CA GLN A 274 1.05 27.48 -4.99
C GLN A 274 2.45 27.93 -5.42
N THR A 275 3.22 27.03 -6.01
CA THR A 275 4.57 27.32 -6.48
C THR A 275 4.52 28.20 -7.73
N ASP A 276 3.60 27.91 -8.65
CA ASP A 276 3.38 28.71 -9.85
C ASP A 276 3.04 30.17 -9.48
N TRP A 277 2.17 30.39 -8.48
CA TRP A 277 1.88 31.74 -7.98
C TRP A 277 3.10 32.46 -7.42
N ASN A 278 3.95 31.76 -6.67
CA ASN A 278 5.14 32.37 -6.08
C ASN A 278 6.22 32.70 -7.13
N ALA A 279 6.20 32.01 -8.27
CA ALA A 279 7.11 32.25 -9.38
C ALA A 279 6.71 33.47 -10.21
N LEU A 280 5.44 33.88 -10.19
CA LEU A 280 4.95 35.02 -10.94
C LEU A 280 5.34 36.37 -10.32
N THR A 281 5.52 37.36 -11.18
CA THR A 281 5.78 38.75 -10.81
C THR A 281 4.56 39.63 -11.14
N ALA A 282 4.61 40.91 -10.77
CA ALA A 282 3.52 41.84 -11.02
C ALA A 282 3.17 41.92 -12.51
N ASN A 283 1.87 42.00 -12.82
CA ASN A 283 1.31 42.02 -14.17
C ASN A 283 1.51 40.74 -15.00
N GLN A 284 1.77 39.60 -14.34
CA GLN A 284 1.80 38.29 -15.00
C GLN A 284 0.62 37.40 -14.58
N SER A 285 0.21 36.51 -15.48
CA SER A 285 -0.88 35.55 -15.26
C SER A 285 -0.51 34.14 -15.73
N LEU A 286 -1.26 33.14 -15.22
CA LEU A 286 -1.16 31.74 -15.66
C LEU A 286 -2.03 31.45 -16.88
N VAL A 287 -2.91 32.38 -17.27
CA VAL A 287 -3.92 32.18 -18.32
C VAL A 287 -3.28 32.41 -19.68
N ARG A 288 -3.02 31.32 -20.44
CA ARG A 288 -2.35 31.39 -21.75
C ARG A 288 -3.01 32.35 -22.74
N ASN A 289 -4.35 32.44 -22.67
CA ASN A 289 -5.15 33.24 -23.59
C ASN A 289 -5.10 34.75 -23.27
N ALA A 290 -4.55 35.14 -22.12
CA ALA A 290 -4.46 36.54 -21.71
C ALA A 290 -3.16 37.19 -22.20
N SER A 291 -3.19 38.51 -22.42
CA SER A 291 -1.99 39.27 -22.82
C SER A 291 -0.91 39.34 -21.74
N THR A 292 -1.25 39.00 -20.50
CA THR A 292 -0.34 38.99 -19.33
C THR A 292 0.26 37.61 -19.06
N PHE A 293 0.07 36.63 -19.94
CA PHE A 293 0.61 35.29 -19.75
C PHE A 293 2.13 35.31 -19.54
N PHE A 294 2.62 34.74 -18.43
CA PHE A 294 4.04 34.81 -18.06
C PHE A 294 4.97 34.29 -19.16
N GLY A 295 4.58 33.16 -19.78
CA GLY A 295 5.40 32.45 -20.75
C GLY A 295 5.54 33.19 -22.09
N ALA A 296 4.75 34.25 -22.32
CA ALA A 296 4.95 35.15 -23.46
C ALA A 296 6.17 36.06 -23.26
N THR A 297 6.55 36.35 -22.01
CA THR A 297 7.72 37.18 -21.68
C THR A 297 8.94 36.33 -21.37
N ASN A 298 8.76 35.30 -20.53
CA ASN A 298 9.83 34.37 -20.15
C ASN A 298 9.24 32.95 -20.03
N PRO A 299 9.34 32.10 -21.06
CA PRO A 299 8.81 30.74 -21.02
C PRO A 299 9.46 29.89 -19.92
N LEU A 300 10.75 30.11 -19.62
CA LEU A 300 11.51 29.33 -18.62
C LEU A 300 11.31 29.83 -17.18
N GLN A 301 10.38 30.74 -16.92
CA GLN A 301 10.25 31.39 -15.61
C GLN A 301 9.92 30.40 -14.49
N LEU A 302 8.96 29.49 -14.72
CA LEU A 302 8.58 28.48 -13.71
C LEU A 302 9.70 27.46 -13.51
N GLU A 303 10.34 27.01 -14.58
CA GLU A 303 11.50 26.14 -14.54
C GLU A 303 12.62 26.74 -13.68
N VAL A 304 13.04 27.96 -13.99
CA VAL A 304 14.11 28.66 -13.25
C VAL A 304 13.72 28.88 -11.78
N TYR A 305 12.45 29.13 -11.48
CA TYR A 305 11.99 29.25 -10.10
C TYR A 305 12.15 27.93 -9.33
N ASN A 306 11.80 26.79 -9.95
CA ASN A 306 11.82 25.49 -9.29
C ASN A 306 13.24 24.93 -9.11
N VAL A 307 14.11 25.05 -10.11
CA VAL A 307 15.44 24.41 -10.09
C VAL A 307 16.61 25.39 -9.97
N GLY A 308 16.33 26.70 -10.01
CA GLY A 308 17.34 27.75 -9.94
C GLY A 308 18.03 28.03 -11.28
N ALA A 309 18.69 29.19 -11.35
CA ALA A 309 19.55 29.58 -12.47
C ALA A 309 21.00 29.82 -12.00
N PRO A 310 22.03 29.46 -12.80
CA PRO A 310 21.91 28.71 -14.05
C PRO A 310 21.47 27.26 -13.81
N ILE A 311 20.72 26.68 -14.76
CA ILE A 311 20.29 25.28 -14.66
C ILE A 311 21.51 24.35 -14.69
N SER A 312 21.49 23.28 -13.89
CA SER A 312 22.57 22.28 -13.86
C SER A 312 22.67 21.53 -15.19
N VAL A 313 23.82 20.88 -15.44
CA VAL A 313 24.00 20.05 -16.65
C VAL A 313 23.01 18.89 -16.73
N LEU A 314 22.60 18.32 -15.59
CA LEU A 314 21.61 17.24 -15.53
C LEU A 314 20.18 17.78 -15.72
N ASN A 315 19.84 18.93 -15.14
CA ASN A 315 18.58 19.62 -15.43
C ASN A 315 18.47 19.96 -16.92
N LYS A 316 19.56 20.40 -17.55
CA LYS A 316 19.59 20.65 -18.99
C LYS A 316 19.36 19.36 -19.79
N ALA A 317 19.96 18.24 -19.39
CA ALA A 317 19.72 16.96 -20.05
C ALA A 317 18.24 16.52 -19.95
N LEU A 318 17.59 16.70 -18.80
CA LEU A 318 16.15 16.49 -18.63
C LEU A 318 15.32 17.43 -19.50
N HIS A 319 15.63 18.73 -19.47
CA HIS A 319 14.93 19.73 -20.27
C HIS A 319 14.94 19.34 -21.76
N ASP A 320 16.14 19.03 -22.28
CA ASP A 320 16.35 18.77 -23.71
C ASP A 320 15.74 17.43 -24.18
N GLN A 321 15.73 16.40 -23.33
CA GLN A 321 15.34 15.03 -23.74
C GLN A 321 13.98 14.58 -23.24
N LEU A 322 13.49 15.15 -22.12
CA LEU A 322 12.18 14.85 -21.55
C LEU A 322 11.21 16.02 -21.74
N GLY A 323 11.62 17.23 -21.38
CA GLY A 323 10.84 18.47 -21.57
C GLY A 323 11.06 19.49 -20.46
N GLU A 324 10.46 20.67 -20.62
CA GLU A 324 10.60 21.81 -19.69
C GLU A 324 10.27 21.41 -18.24
N LEU A 325 11.22 21.61 -17.33
CA LEU A 325 11.03 21.37 -15.90
C LEU A 325 9.93 22.29 -15.36
N ALA A 326 9.22 21.89 -14.31
CA ALA A 326 7.92 22.46 -13.89
C ALA A 326 6.72 22.15 -14.82
N SER A 327 6.93 21.48 -15.95
CA SER A 327 5.87 21.13 -16.92
C SER A 327 5.83 19.64 -17.30
N ILE A 328 6.57 18.80 -16.57
CA ILE A 328 6.59 17.34 -16.73
C ILE A 328 5.50 16.76 -15.83
N ASP A 329 4.50 16.11 -16.43
CA ASP A 329 3.42 15.51 -15.66
C ASP A 329 3.83 14.13 -15.15
N LEU A 330 3.50 13.80 -13.90
CA LEU A 330 3.78 12.49 -13.32
C LEU A 330 2.48 11.74 -13.04
N PHE A 331 2.31 10.55 -13.64
CA PHE A 331 1.14 9.70 -13.40
C PHE A 331 1.54 8.30 -12.97
N TRP A 332 0.94 7.81 -11.89
CA TRP A 332 1.13 6.45 -11.42
C TRP A 332 0.54 5.44 -12.43
N ILE A 333 1.32 4.41 -12.79
CA ILE A 333 0.92 3.40 -13.77
C ILE A 333 0.31 2.20 -13.03
N PRO A 334 -0.97 1.86 -13.28
CA PRO A 334 -1.57 0.66 -12.72
C PRO A 334 -0.98 -0.60 -13.32
N VAL A 335 -0.72 -1.58 -12.44
CA VAL A 335 -0.37 -2.95 -12.87
C VAL A 335 -1.49 -3.50 -13.78
N PRO A 336 -1.15 -3.96 -15.00
CA PRO A 336 -2.12 -4.56 -15.91
C PRO A 336 -2.84 -5.77 -15.30
N GLN A 337 -4.15 -5.88 -15.54
CA GLN A 337 -4.96 -6.97 -14.99
C GLN A 337 -4.49 -8.37 -15.44
N SER A 338 -3.94 -8.47 -16.65
CA SER A 338 -3.33 -9.71 -17.14
C SER A 338 -2.15 -10.15 -16.27
N LEU A 339 -1.26 -9.23 -15.90
CA LEU A 339 -0.10 -9.53 -15.06
C LEU A 339 -0.52 -9.87 -13.62
N ILE A 340 -1.52 -9.19 -13.07
CA ILE A 340 -2.13 -9.54 -11.78
C ILE A 340 -2.69 -10.97 -11.82
N ALA A 341 -3.42 -11.33 -12.88
CA ALA A 341 -3.98 -12.67 -13.05
C ALA A 341 -2.88 -13.74 -13.13
N THR A 342 -1.79 -13.46 -13.84
CA THR A 342 -0.61 -14.35 -13.94
C THR A 342 0.03 -14.60 -12.57
N VAL A 343 0.29 -13.55 -11.77
CA VAL A 343 0.85 -13.71 -10.42
C VAL A 343 -0.11 -14.45 -9.49
N ARG A 344 -1.42 -14.18 -9.58
CA ARG A 344 -2.44 -14.92 -8.80
C ARG A 344 -2.47 -16.41 -9.16
N GLY A 345 -2.39 -16.74 -10.44
CA GLY A 345 -2.29 -18.11 -10.92
C GLY A 345 -1.03 -18.80 -10.43
N PHE A 346 0.11 -18.09 -10.48
CA PHE A 346 1.39 -18.55 -9.93
C PHE A 346 1.31 -18.84 -8.42
N HIS A 347 0.78 -17.92 -7.61
CA HIS A 347 0.61 -18.14 -6.16
C HIS A 347 -0.26 -19.36 -5.87
N THR A 348 -1.36 -19.52 -6.62
CA THR A 348 -2.26 -20.67 -6.48
C THR A 348 -1.56 -21.98 -6.81
N ALA A 349 -0.74 -22.01 -7.87
CA ALA A 349 0.02 -23.18 -8.28
C ALA A 349 1.08 -23.57 -7.22
N VAL A 350 1.82 -22.60 -6.69
CA VAL A 350 2.80 -22.82 -5.62
C VAL A 350 2.13 -23.34 -4.35
N ALA A 351 1.04 -22.70 -3.92
CA ALA A 351 0.28 -23.13 -2.74
C ALA A 351 -0.22 -24.57 -2.87
N THR A 352 -0.79 -24.92 -4.03
CA THR A 352 -1.28 -26.28 -4.32
C THR A 352 -0.15 -27.31 -4.30
N ALA A 353 1.00 -27.00 -4.89
CA ALA A 353 2.14 -27.90 -4.94
C ALA A 353 2.76 -28.13 -3.55
N LEU A 354 2.82 -27.10 -2.70
CA LEU A 354 3.32 -27.21 -1.33
C LEU A 354 2.45 -28.13 -0.46
N GLN A 355 1.14 -28.23 -0.74
CA GLN A 355 0.28 -29.19 -0.05
C GLN A 355 0.57 -30.64 -0.43
N GLN A 356 1.10 -30.87 -1.64
CA GLN A 356 1.33 -32.20 -2.18
C GLN A 356 2.77 -32.68 -1.97
N SER A 357 3.73 -31.76 -1.79
CA SER A 357 5.16 -32.08 -1.74
C SER A 357 5.92 -31.21 -0.74
N SER A 358 6.56 -31.87 0.24
CA SER A 358 7.51 -31.22 1.14
C SER A 358 8.88 -30.96 0.49
N THR A 359 9.13 -31.50 -0.70
CA THR A 359 10.38 -31.25 -1.46
C THR A 359 10.42 -29.81 -1.97
N LEU A 360 9.29 -29.30 -2.48
CA LEU A 360 9.22 -27.93 -3.00
C LEU A 360 9.52 -26.89 -1.91
N ASP A 361 9.07 -27.12 -0.68
CA ASP A 361 9.39 -26.24 0.46
C ASP A 361 10.90 -26.18 0.72
N LYS A 362 11.59 -27.32 0.71
CA LYS A 362 13.05 -27.38 0.86
C LYS A 362 13.79 -26.67 -0.28
N ASP A 363 13.32 -26.84 -1.51
CA ASP A 363 13.93 -26.19 -2.68
C ASP A 363 13.75 -24.66 -2.63
N LEU A 364 12.57 -24.18 -2.21
CA LEU A 364 12.32 -22.76 -2.02
C LEU A 364 13.19 -22.17 -0.90
N GLN A 365 13.39 -22.89 0.20
CA GLN A 365 14.29 -22.48 1.29
C GLN A 365 15.76 -22.44 0.84
N ALA A 366 16.14 -23.22 -0.17
CA ALA A 366 17.50 -23.22 -0.72
C ALA A 366 17.78 -22.04 -1.66
N ILE A 367 16.75 -21.33 -2.14
CA ILE A 367 16.94 -20.12 -2.95
C ILE A 367 17.36 -18.97 -2.02
N LEU A 368 18.58 -18.47 -2.19
CA LEU A 368 19.10 -17.36 -1.40
C LEU A 368 18.40 -16.05 -1.76
N SER A 369 18.13 -15.21 -0.75
CA SER A 369 17.55 -13.89 -0.90
C SER A 369 18.58 -12.81 -0.57
N MET A 370 19.49 -12.55 -1.50
CA MET A 370 20.61 -11.60 -1.32
C MET A 370 20.47 -10.41 -2.26
N PRO A 371 20.84 -9.19 -1.84
CA PRO A 371 20.93 -8.05 -2.74
C PRO A 371 22.05 -8.30 -3.77
N LEU A 372 21.73 -8.07 -5.04
CA LEU A 372 22.65 -8.18 -6.17
C LEU A 372 22.66 -6.85 -6.95
N HIS A 373 23.76 -6.55 -7.63
CA HIS A 373 23.96 -5.28 -8.33
C HIS A 373 24.13 -5.47 -9.84
N PRO A 374 23.04 -5.79 -10.57
CA PRO A 374 23.12 -6.04 -12.00
C PRO A 374 23.37 -4.76 -12.79
N THR A 375 24.33 -4.82 -13.72
CA THR A 375 24.60 -3.78 -14.70
C THR A 375 24.10 -4.26 -16.07
N PRO A 376 22.99 -3.70 -16.61
CA PRO A 376 22.54 -3.99 -17.96
C PRO A 376 23.67 -3.82 -18.99
N ARG A 377 23.73 -4.70 -20.01
CA ARG A 377 24.80 -4.67 -21.02
C ARG A 377 25.00 -3.32 -21.70
N ARG A 378 23.91 -2.58 -21.92
CA ARG A 378 23.95 -1.22 -22.49
C ARG A 378 24.81 -0.26 -21.67
N TRP A 379 24.91 -0.50 -20.37
CA TRP A 379 25.66 0.29 -19.40
C TRP A 379 26.97 -0.39 -18.96
N GLN A 380 27.29 -1.58 -19.48
CA GLN A 380 28.60 -2.23 -19.32
C GLN A 380 29.63 -1.64 -20.29
N CYS A 381 30.05 -0.41 -20.03
CA CYS A 381 30.99 0.30 -20.88
C CYS A 381 32.16 0.87 -20.08
N ALA A 382 33.38 0.67 -20.59
CA ALA A 382 34.62 1.00 -19.89
C ALA A 382 34.80 2.50 -19.60
N ASN A 383 34.23 3.38 -20.44
CA ASN A 383 34.35 4.83 -20.32
C ASN A 383 32.99 5.49 -20.04
N CYS A 384 32.14 4.84 -19.24
CA CYS A 384 30.86 5.38 -18.82
C CYS A 384 30.94 5.98 -17.42
N THR A 385 30.29 7.13 -17.25
CA THR A 385 30.14 7.80 -15.95
C THR A 385 28.66 8.01 -15.69
N PHE A 386 28.18 7.57 -14.53
CA PHE A 386 26.78 7.59 -14.15
C PHE A 386 26.54 8.67 -13.09
N TYR A 387 25.45 9.42 -13.24
CA TYR A 387 25.10 10.54 -12.37
C TYR A 387 23.76 10.36 -11.63
N GLY A 388 23.02 9.27 -11.89
CA GLY A 388 21.78 8.95 -11.17
C GLY A 388 20.76 8.17 -11.99
N GLY A 389 19.96 7.32 -11.34
CA GLY A 389 18.82 6.61 -11.95
C GLY A 389 17.46 7.23 -11.63
N ASN A 390 17.45 8.44 -11.05
CA ASN A 390 16.26 9.12 -10.59
C ASN A 390 16.13 10.50 -11.27
N PRO A 391 15.09 10.76 -12.09
CA PRO A 391 14.91 12.05 -12.77
C PRO A 391 14.64 13.21 -11.79
N MET A 392 14.34 12.91 -10.52
CA MET A 392 14.16 13.91 -9.47
C MET A 392 15.49 14.30 -8.78
N CYS A 393 16.61 13.65 -9.11
CA CYS A 393 17.91 13.89 -8.49
C CYS A 393 18.92 14.38 -9.53
N THR A 394 19.11 15.69 -9.61
CA THR A 394 19.83 16.35 -10.73
C THR A 394 21.14 17.01 -10.31
N PHE A 395 21.71 16.51 -9.21
CA PHE A 395 22.94 17.00 -8.58
C PHE A 395 23.85 15.86 -8.09
N GLY A 396 23.63 14.63 -8.59
CA GLY A 396 24.42 13.46 -8.23
C GLY A 396 25.89 13.57 -8.66
N ALA A 397 26.77 13.00 -7.84
CA ALA A 397 28.18 12.90 -8.14
C ALA A 397 28.45 11.88 -9.28
N PRO A 398 29.56 12.04 -10.04
CA PRO A 398 29.95 11.05 -11.05
C PRO A 398 30.39 9.74 -10.39
N MET A 399 29.74 8.64 -10.76
CA MET A 399 30.02 7.28 -10.27
C MET A 399 30.45 6.35 -11.40
N SER A 400 31.20 5.31 -11.03
CA SER A 400 31.65 4.24 -11.94
C SER A 400 30.65 3.07 -12.06
N PHE A 401 29.50 3.17 -11.40
CA PHE A 401 28.48 2.13 -11.36
C PHE A 401 27.11 2.69 -11.71
N VAL A 402 26.23 1.83 -12.23
CA VAL A 402 24.81 2.15 -12.46
C VAL A 402 24.14 2.42 -11.13
N GLN A 403 23.46 3.56 -11.04
CA GLN A 403 22.82 3.99 -9.81
C GLN A 403 21.39 3.46 -9.68
N GLU A 404 20.87 3.40 -8.47
CA GLU A 404 19.50 2.94 -8.18
C GLU A 404 18.43 3.78 -8.91
N ALA A 405 17.32 3.10 -9.22
CA ALA A 405 16.14 3.71 -9.82
C ALA A 405 15.46 4.71 -8.88
N PHE A 406 14.56 5.52 -9.42
CA PHE A 406 13.82 6.49 -8.60
C PHE A 406 13.07 5.81 -7.44
N ALA A 407 13.00 6.47 -6.29
CA ALA A 407 12.16 6.04 -5.18
C ALA A 407 11.24 7.19 -4.75
N PHE A 408 10.05 6.86 -4.24
CA PHE A 408 9.18 7.86 -3.62
C PHE A 408 9.88 8.56 -2.46
N ASP A 409 10.66 7.79 -1.69
CA ASP A 409 11.30 8.24 -0.47
C ASP A 409 12.71 8.79 -0.62
N ASP A 410 13.26 8.75 -1.83
CA ASP A 410 14.59 9.25 -2.13
C ASP A 410 14.69 10.77 -1.91
N ALA A 411 15.64 11.16 -1.06
CA ALA A 411 16.00 12.52 -0.75
C ALA A 411 17.17 13.05 -1.58
N CYS A 412 17.65 12.27 -2.55
CA CYS A 412 18.81 12.56 -3.41
C CYS A 412 20.11 12.78 -2.61
N GLY A 413 20.25 12.13 -1.47
CA GLY A 413 21.37 12.36 -0.53
C GLY A 413 22.56 11.42 -0.69
N ALA A 414 22.41 10.31 -1.42
CA ALA A 414 23.45 9.32 -1.60
C ALA A 414 23.29 8.57 -2.93
N GLU A 415 24.41 8.36 -3.62
CA GLU A 415 24.51 7.56 -4.83
C GLU A 415 24.66 6.09 -4.46
N THR A 416 23.58 5.32 -4.64
CA THR A 416 23.54 3.87 -4.37
C THR A 416 23.53 3.09 -5.67
N GLN A 417 24.06 1.87 -5.67
CA GLN A 417 24.06 0.98 -6.83
C GLN A 417 22.64 0.48 -7.12
N LEU A 418 22.33 0.23 -8.39
CA LEU A 418 21.10 -0.46 -8.78
C LEU A 418 21.03 -1.83 -8.07
N THR A 419 20.07 -2.02 -7.18
CA THR A 419 19.93 -3.24 -6.40
C THR A 419 18.67 -4.00 -6.79
N VAL A 420 18.83 -5.29 -7.03
CA VAL A 420 17.74 -6.26 -7.16
C VAL A 420 17.99 -7.37 -6.15
N GLN A 421 16.99 -7.68 -5.32
CA GLN A 421 17.08 -8.75 -4.32
C GLN A 421 16.10 -9.88 -4.71
N PRO A 422 16.54 -10.88 -5.49
CA PRO A 422 15.66 -11.96 -5.90
C PRO A 422 15.19 -12.76 -4.69
N THR A 423 13.89 -12.67 -4.38
CA THR A 423 13.27 -13.55 -3.37
C THR A 423 13.02 -14.95 -3.96
N PRO A 424 12.79 -15.99 -3.14
CA PRO A 424 12.49 -17.33 -3.65
C PRO A 424 11.29 -17.36 -4.61
N LEU A 425 10.21 -16.67 -4.26
CA LEU A 425 9.01 -16.60 -5.11
C LEU A 425 9.23 -15.76 -6.37
N ALA A 426 9.96 -14.64 -6.29
CA ALA A 426 10.26 -13.83 -7.47
C ALA A 426 11.18 -14.57 -8.44
N SER A 427 12.18 -15.30 -7.92
CA SER A 427 13.11 -16.10 -8.73
C SER A 427 12.40 -17.26 -9.43
N LEU A 428 11.55 -17.97 -8.69
CA LEU A 428 10.71 -19.04 -9.25
C LEU A 428 9.72 -18.50 -10.28
N PHE A 429 9.08 -17.36 -10.01
CA PHE A 429 8.20 -16.68 -10.96
C PHE A 429 8.92 -16.34 -12.26
N ALA A 430 10.10 -15.72 -12.17
CA ALA A 430 10.91 -15.36 -13.33
C ALA A 430 11.26 -16.59 -14.18
N ALA A 431 11.72 -17.68 -13.54
CA ALA A 431 12.06 -18.93 -14.21
C ALA A 431 10.87 -19.58 -14.93
N LEU A 432 9.70 -19.61 -14.29
CA LEU A 432 8.49 -20.19 -14.89
C LEU A 432 7.99 -19.40 -16.09
N HIS A 433 8.26 -18.10 -16.18
CA HIS A 433 7.74 -17.24 -17.26
C HIS A 433 8.82 -16.89 -18.29
N GLY A 434 9.81 -17.77 -18.48
CA GLY A 434 10.77 -17.71 -19.58
C GLY A 434 12.04 -16.90 -19.29
N HIS A 435 12.23 -16.44 -18.06
CA HIS A 435 13.40 -15.67 -17.66
C HIS A 435 14.14 -16.32 -16.47
N PRO A 436 14.61 -17.58 -16.61
CA PRO A 436 15.36 -18.22 -15.54
C PRO A 436 16.69 -17.50 -15.31
N PRO A 437 17.19 -17.48 -14.07
CA PRO A 437 18.56 -17.08 -13.81
C PRO A 437 19.53 -18.01 -14.57
N THR A 438 20.43 -17.43 -15.36
CA THR A 438 21.43 -18.16 -16.16
C THR A 438 22.84 -17.64 -15.88
N PRO A 439 23.90 -18.37 -16.26
CA PRO A 439 25.27 -17.83 -16.21
C PRO A 439 25.42 -16.50 -16.97
N ALA A 440 24.66 -16.32 -18.06
CA ALA A 440 24.62 -15.09 -18.83
C ALA A 440 23.98 -13.92 -18.04
N SER A 441 22.96 -14.19 -17.21
CA SER A 441 22.39 -13.20 -16.28
C SER A 441 23.36 -12.89 -15.14
N CYS A 442 24.03 -13.89 -14.59
CA CYS A 442 25.00 -13.70 -13.51
C CYS A 442 26.24 -12.92 -13.96
N ALA A 443 26.61 -12.99 -15.25
CA ALA A 443 27.67 -12.17 -15.83
C ALA A 443 27.35 -10.66 -15.89
N LEU A 444 26.13 -10.25 -15.52
CA LEU A 444 25.78 -8.84 -15.37
C LEU A 444 26.15 -8.27 -14.00
N LEU A 445 26.55 -9.12 -13.06
CA LEU A 445 26.87 -8.75 -11.69
C LEU A 445 28.35 -8.41 -11.53
N VAL A 446 28.69 -7.81 -10.40
CA VAL A 446 30.08 -7.67 -9.96
C VAL A 446 30.68 -9.04 -9.63
N ASP A 447 32.01 -9.20 -9.82
CA ASP A 447 32.70 -10.49 -9.71
C ASP A 447 32.41 -11.25 -8.40
N VAL A 448 32.28 -10.54 -7.28
CA VAL A 448 32.03 -11.13 -5.95
C VAL A 448 30.61 -11.70 -5.77
N GLU A 449 29.68 -11.35 -6.66
CA GLU A 449 28.28 -11.77 -6.60
C GLU A 449 27.94 -12.90 -7.58
N VAL A 450 28.81 -13.17 -8.57
CA VAL A 450 28.58 -14.16 -9.62
C VAL A 450 28.30 -15.54 -9.04
N ASP A 451 29.12 -16.00 -8.08
CA ASP A 451 28.94 -17.30 -7.44
C ASP A 451 27.62 -17.41 -6.68
N THR A 452 27.23 -16.35 -5.98
CA THR A 452 25.95 -16.28 -5.26
C THR A 452 24.77 -16.38 -6.25
N CYS A 453 24.85 -15.69 -7.38
CA CYS A 453 23.85 -15.77 -8.44
C CYS A 453 23.78 -17.17 -9.06
N LEU A 454 24.91 -17.85 -9.27
CA LEU A 454 24.93 -19.23 -9.76
C LEU A 454 24.28 -20.21 -8.75
N VAL A 455 24.47 -19.98 -7.45
CA VAL A 455 23.76 -20.73 -6.40
C VAL A 455 22.25 -20.51 -6.48
N ILE A 456 21.80 -19.25 -6.57
CA ILE A 456 20.38 -18.89 -6.79
C ILE A 456 19.85 -19.58 -8.05
N ALA A 457 20.63 -19.59 -9.13
CA ALA A 457 20.24 -20.21 -10.39
C ALA A 457 20.00 -21.72 -10.25
N SER A 458 20.94 -22.42 -9.59
CA SER A 458 20.83 -23.86 -9.37
C SER A 458 19.63 -24.23 -8.48
N ALA A 459 19.40 -23.50 -7.39
CA ALA A 459 18.27 -23.71 -6.49
C ALA A 459 16.92 -23.42 -7.17
N THR A 460 16.85 -22.33 -7.93
CA THR A 460 15.65 -21.95 -8.70
C THR A 460 15.31 -23.01 -9.75
N ALA A 461 16.32 -23.56 -10.44
CA ALA A 461 16.12 -24.63 -11.41
C ALA A 461 15.57 -25.91 -10.76
N MET A 462 16.01 -26.26 -9.55
CA MET A 462 15.46 -27.40 -8.80
C MET A 462 14.00 -27.16 -8.41
N ALA A 463 13.70 -26.00 -7.81
CA ALA A 463 12.32 -25.63 -7.44
C ALA A 463 11.38 -25.64 -8.66
N THR A 464 11.84 -25.13 -9.81
CA THR A 464 11.06 -25.09 -11.06
C THR A 464 10.72 -26.50 -11.57
N ARG A 465 11.64 -27.47 -11.47
CA ARG A 465 11.38 -28.86 -11.91
C ARG A 465 10.33 -29.55 -11.05
N ASN A 466 10.27 -29.22 -9.76
CA ASN A 466 9.35 -29.81 -8.81
C ASN A 466 7.97 -29.12 -8.79
N LEU A 467 7.84 -27.98 -9.47
CA LEU A 467 6.56 -27.30 -9.65
C LEU A 467 5.91 -27.72 -10.99
N VAL A 468 4.93 -28.60 -10.93
CA VAL A 468 4.15 -29.02 -12.12
C VAL A 468 3.05 -27.99 -12.37
N VAL A 469 3.26 -27.08 -13.31
CA VAL A 469 2.27 -26.06 -13.74
C VAL A 469 1.88 -26.29 -15.20
N PRO A 470 0.61 -26.10 -15.60
CA PRO A 470 0.24 -26.03 -17.01
C PRO A 470 1.08 -24.98 -17.74
N THR A 471 1.37 -25.21 -19.03
CA THR A 471 2.17 -24.35 -19.91
C THR A 471 2.01 -22.87 -19.60
N THR A 472 3.08 -22.25 -19.12
CA THR A 472 3.14 -20.83 -18.76
C THR A 472 3.39 -19.98 -20.00
N THR A 473 2.68 -18.86 -20.10
CA THR A 473 2.96 -17.84 -21.12
C THR A 473 4.21 -17.07 -20.72
N THR A 474 5.16 -16.91 -21.64
CA THR A 474 6.31 -16.02 -21.44
C THR A 474 5.84 -14.60 -21.18
N LEU A 475 6.50 -13.89 -20.26
CA LEU A 475 6.22 -12.47 -20.07
C LEU A 475 6.44 -11.74 -21.40
N SER A 476 5.44 -10.98 -21.84
CA SER A 476 5.48 -10.29 -23.12
C SER A 476 6.06 -8.89 -22.97
N HIS A 477 6.80 -8.45 -23.99
CA HIS A 477 7.30 -7.07 -24.13
C HIS A 477 6.17 -6.01 -24.21
N ASN A 478 4.91 -6.41 -24.43
CA ASN A 478 3.77 -5.49 -24.59
C ASN A 478 3.24 -4.89 -23.27
N LEU A 479 3.90 -5.10 -22.13
CA LEU A 479 3.56 -4.47 -20.84
C LEU A 479 3.97 -2.99 -20.84
N GLU A 480 3.32 -2.14 -21.65
CA GLU A 480 3.49 -0.68 -21.73
C GLU A 480 4.95 -0.18 -21.56
N SER A 481 5.92 -0.91 -22.12
CA SER A 481 7.37 -0.63 -22.14
C SER A 481 7.92 0.07 -20.88
N LEU A 482 7.82 -0.58 -19.72
CA LEU A 482 8.50 -0.11 -18.51
C LEU A 482 10.02 -0.18 -18.68
N SER A 483 10.73 0.81 -18.16
CA SER A 483 12.18 0.91 -18.26
C SER A 483 12.85 1.40 -16.97
N LEU A 484 14.17 1.23 -16.93
CA LEU A 484 15.08 1.93 -16.03
C LEU A 484 15.72 3.08 -16.80
N MET A 485 16.08 4.16 -16.10
CA MET A 485 16.84 5.27 -16.67
C MET A 485 18.18 5.43 -15.97
N GLN A 486 19.14 6.05 -16.65
CA GLN A 486 20.35 6.62 -16.07
C GLN A 486 20.67 7.97 -16.70
N PHE A 487 21.19 8.90 -15.89
CA PHE A 487 22.03 9.97 -16.39
C PHE A 487 23.41 9.40 -16.65
N VAL A 488 23.81 9.32 -17.92
CA VAL A 488 25.06 8.69 -18.33
C VAL A 488 25.84 9.59 -19.28
N ALA A 489 27.15 9.68 -19.07
CA ALA A 489 28.09 10.24 -20.03
C ALA A 489 28.87 9.09 -20.68
N PHE A 490 28.80 8.97 -22.01
CA PHE A 490 29.54 7.96 -22.76
C PHE A 490 30.84 8.58 -23.29
N ALA A 491 31.98 7.96 -22.97
CA ALA A 491 33.28 8.36 -23.47
C ALA A 491 33.62 9.85 -23.23
N GLY A 492 33.22 10.39 -22.08
CA GLY A 492 33.47 11.79 -21.69
C GLY A 492 32.55 12.82 -22.36
N SER A 493 31.43 12.39 -22.96
CA SER A 493 30.38 13.29 -23.45
C SER A 493 29.73 14.08 -22.30
N ALA A 494 28.90 15.07 -22.65
CA ALA A 494 27.96 15.61 -21.67
C ALA A 494 27.01 14.50 -21.16
N PRO A 495 26.55 14.56 -19.90
CA PRO A 495 25.55 13.64 -19.39
C PRO A 495 24.25 13.73 -20.20
N GLN A 496 23.66 12.58 -20.52
CA GLN A 496 22.38 12.45 -21.21
C GLN A 496 21.49 11.40 -20.53
N LEU A 497 20.20 11.38 -20.87
CA LEU A 497 19.29 10.34 -20.41
C LEU A 497 19.46 9.12 -21.32
N ASP A 498 19.62 7.96 -20.72
CA ASP A 498 19.57 6.68 -21.41
C ASP A 498 18.66 5.72 -20.67
N THR A 499 17.92 4.89 -21.40
CA THR A 499 16.96 3.95 -20.83
C THR A 499 17.21 2.52 -21.28
N VAL A 500 16.84 1.58 -20.42
CA VAL A 500 16.85 0.14 -20.67
C VAL A 500 15.51 -0.42 -20.25
N ASP A 501 14.79 -1.06 -21.17
CA ASP A 501 13.52 -1.70 -20.85
C ASP A 501 13.69 -2.80 -19.80
N ILE A 502 12.67 -3.03 -18.97
CA ILE A 502 12.72 -4.05 -17.92
C ILE A 502 12.75 -5.45 -18.55
N ILE A 503 11.91 -5.67 -19.56
CA ILE A 503 11.89 -6.91 -20.36
C ILE A 503 12.41 -6.55 -21.75
N THR A 504 13.74 -6.68 -21.93
CA THR A 504 14.43 -6.39 -23.19
C THR A 504 14.47 -7.62 -24.11
N ASP A 505 14.73 -7.40 -25.39
CA ASP A 505 15.12 -8.46 -26.34
C ASP A 505 16.44 -9.14 -25.94
N ASP A 506 17.25 -8.52 -25.08
CA ASP A 506 18.47 -9.11 -24.51
C ASP A 506 18.09 -10.02 -23.32
N PRO A 507 18.12 -11.35 -23.49
CA PRO A 507 17.67 -12.28 -22.46
C PRO A 507 18.53 -12.23 -21.19
N THR A 508 19.70 -11.58 -21.22
CA THR A 508 20.63 -11.54 -20.09
C THR A 508 20.05 -10.81 -18.88
N PHE A 509 19.39 -9.67 -19.08
CA PHE A 509 18.78 -8.88 -18.00
C PHE A 509 17.36 -9.35 -17.64
N GLY A 510 16.74 -10.17 -18.49
CA GLY A 510 15.35 -10.59 -18.34
C GLY A 510 15.03 -11.26 -17.00
N PHE A 511 15.98 -11.96 -16.37
CA PHE A 511 15.80 -12.51 -15.02
C PHE A 511 15.54 -11.41 -13.98
N PHE A 512 16.41 -10.40 -13.92
CA PHE A 512 16.25 -9.27 -12.99
C PHE A 512 15.00 -8.46 -13.32
N GLY A 513 14.73 -8.26 -14.60
CA GLY A 513 13.51 -7.58 -15.03
C GLY A 513 12.23 -8.30 -14.61
N ALA A 514 12.16 -9.62 -14.75
CA ALA A 514 11.02 -10.42 -14.31
C ALA A 514 10.84 -10.42 -12.79
N VAL A 515 11.95 -10.41 -12.02
CA VAL A 515 11.92 -10.19 -10.56
C VAL A 515 11.30 -8.83 -10.24
N MET A 516 11.74 -7.77 -10.89
CA MET A 516 11.21 -6.42 -10.68
C MET A 516 9.72 -6.29 -11.07
N LEU A 517 9.27 -6.99 -12.12
CA LEU A 517 7.86 -7.04 -12.50
C LEU A 517 7.01 -7.78 -11.47
N TYR A 518 7.50 -8.88 -10.90
CA TYR A 518 6.83 -9.56 -9.79
C TYR A 518 6.69 -8.61 -8.60
N GLU A 519 7.75 -7.88 -8.26
CA GLU A 519 7.77 -6.88 -7.20
C GLU A 519 6.81 -5.70 -7.45
N TRP A 520 6.59 -5.32 -8.70
CA TRP A 520 5.57 -4.32 -9.05
C TRP A 520 4.15 -4.83 -8.71
N VAL A 521 3.86 -6.10 -9.03
CA VAL A 521 2.56 -6.71 -8.77
C VAL A 521 2.32 -6.89 -7.27
N THR A 522 3.36 -7.22 -6.50
CA THR A 522 3.27 -7.37 -5.03
C THR A 522 3.38 -6.04 -4.27
N ALA A 523 3.33 -4.89 -4.97
CA ALA A 523 3.44 -3.55 -4.40
C ALA A 523 4.72 -3.36 -3.55
N THR A 524 5.83 -3.96 -4.00
CA THR A 524 7.17 -3.69 -3.49
C THR A 524 7.83 -2.58 -4.33
N ARG A 525 7.56 -2.56 -5.63
CA ARG A 525 7.91 -1.47 -6.56
C ARG A 525 6.66 -0.80 -7.09
N GLU A 526 6.81 0.40 -7.63
CA GLU A 526 5.77 1.12 -8.34
C GLU A 526 6.27 1.67 -9.67
N ALA A 527 5.35 1.96 -10.58
CA ALA A 527 5.68 2.50 -11.89
C ALA A 527 5.05 3.88 -12.06
N VAL A 528 5.80 4.81 -12.66
CA VAL A 528 5.36 6.19 -12.89
C VAL A 528 5.72 6.58 -14.33
N ALA A 529 4.74 7.16 -15.03
CA ALA A 529 4.94 7.82 -16.29
C ALA A 529 5.40 9.26 -16.04
N PHE A 530 6.53 9.62 -16.60
CA PHE A 530 7.09 10.97 -16.63
C PHE A 530 6.82 11.52 -18.03
N GLU A 531 5.77 12.34 -18.16
CA GLU A 531 5.25 12.84 -19.43
C GLU A 531 5.68 14.29 -19.63
N GLY A 532 6.79 14.47 -20.36
CA GLY A 532 7.29 15.78 -20.73
C GLY A 532 6.83 16.20 -22.13
N ASP A 533 7.32 17.36 -22.55
CA ASP A 533 7.01 17.94 -23.85
C ASP A 533 7.75 17.28 -25.02
N VAL A 534 8.87 16.62 -24.76
CA VAL A 534 9.73 15.97 -25.77
C VAL A 534 9.48 14.47 -25.80
N ALA A 535 9.42 13.83 -24.63
CA ALA A 535 9.29 12.39 -24.51
C ALA A 535 8.42 11.98 -23.32
N THR A 536 8.07 10.71 -23.28
CA THR A 536 7.46 10.05 -22.11
C THR A 536 8.35 8.90 -21.68
N MET A 537 8.76 8.88 -20.42
CA MET A 537 9.48 7.76 -19.82
C MET A 537 8.58 7.04 -18.84
N ARG A 538 8.46 5.73 -18.95
CA ARG A 538 7.66 4.90 -18.04
C ARG A 538 8.61 4.12 -17.16
N LEU A 539 8.88 4.65 -15.97
CA LEU A 539 9.96 4.15 -15.13
C LEU A 539 9.40 3.25 -14.03
N LEU A 540 10.15 2.20 -13.69
CA LEU A 540 9.91 1.38 -12.51
C LEU A 540 10.80 1.86 -11.35
N SER A 541 10.25 1.94 -10.15
CA SER A 541 10.93 2.45 -8.96
C SER A 541 11.95 1.45 -8.39
N SER A 542 12.77 1.92 -7.46
CA SER A 542 13.49 1.05 -6.52
C SER A 542 12.50 0.26 -5.64
N ALA A 543 12.97 -0.82 -5.02
CA ALA A 543 12.17 -1.60 -4.08
C ALA A 543 11.97 -0.82 -2.78
N ALA A 544 10.72 -0.58 -2.40
CA ALA A 544 10.39 0.10 -1.16
C ALA A 544 10.57 -0.83 0.05
N ALA A 545 11.31 -0.37 1.05
CA ALA A 545 11.44 -1.10 2.31
C ALA A 545 10.07 -1.18 3.02
N PRO A 546 9.66 -2.36 3.52
CA PRO A 546 8.44 -2.48 4.28
C PRO A 546 8.56 -1.78 5.64
N VAL A 547 7.46 -1.23 6.12
CA VAL A 547 7.37 -0.52 7.40
C VAL A 547 6.51 -1.33 8.36
N GLU A 548 6.89 -1.36 9.63
CA GLU A 548 6.11 -1.99 10.67
C GLU A 548 4.84 -1.19 10.95
N SER A 549 3.68 -1.84 10.88
CA SER A 549 2.41 -1.29 11.32
C SER A 549 2.10 -1.76 12.73
N PRO A 550 1.54 -0.87 13.57
CA PRO A 550 1.02 -1.29 14.87
C PRO A 550 -0.04 -2.37 14.68
N ILE A 551 -0.06 -3.31 15.62
CA ILE A 551 -1.10 -4.32 15.77
C ILE A 551 -1.93 -3.90 16.97
N ASP A 552 -3.22 -3.71 16.77
CA ASP A 552 -4.12 -3.42 17.88
C ASP A 552 -4.17 -4.61 18.83
N VAL A 553 -3.79 -4.39 20.08
CA VAL A 553 -4.08 -5.33 21.16
C VAL A 553 -5.58 -5.21 21.43
N LEU A 554 -6.35 -6.23 21.06
CA LEU A 554 -7.78 -6.27 21.39
C LEU A 554 -7.98 -6.01 22.90
N SER A 555 -8.98 -5.20 23.22
CA SER A 555 -9.39 -4.99 24.61
C SER A 555 -9.70 -6.35 25.26
N THR A 556 -9.43 -6.43 26.57
CA THR A 556 -9.78 -7.58 27.41
C THR A 556 -10.82 -7.19 28.47
N SER A 557 -11.40 -6.01 28.35
CA SER A 557 -12.28 -5.42 29.38
C SER A 557 -13.52 -6.28 29.64
N LEU A 558 -14.21 -6.70 28.58
CA LEU A 558 -15.42 -7.51 28.67
C LEU A 558 -15.08 -8.94 29.10
N SER A 559 -14.03 -9.51 28.51
CA SER A 559 -13.62 -10.89 28.77
C SER A 559 -13.11 -11.09 30.19
N THR A 560 -12.32 -10.15 30.69
CA THR A 560 -11.85 -10.13 32.08
C THR A 560 -13.04 -9.98 33.03
N TYR A 561 -14.02 -9.14 32.70
CA TYR A 561 -15.24 -9.01 33.49
C TYR A 561 -16.02 -10.32 33.55
N LEU A 562 -16.31 -10.94 32.40
CA LEU A 562 -17.04 -12.21 32.31
C LEU A 562 -16.32 -13.34 33.05
N TRP A 563 -15.00 -13.44 32.89
CA TRP A 563 -14.19 -14.44 33.58
C TRP A 563 -14.24 -14.24 35.10
N ARG A 564 -14.11 -12.99 35.58
CA ARG A 564 -14.20 -12.68 37.02
C ARG A 564 -15.59 -12.98 37.58
N CYS A 565 -16.66 -12.66 36.86
CA CYS A 565 -18.02 -13.02 37.26
C CYS A 565 -18.19 -14.53 37.40
N ALA A 566 -17.76 -15.29 36.39
CA ALA A 566 -17.82 -16.75 36.44
C ALA A 566 -16.96 -17.31 37.60
N ALA A 567 -15.74 -16.78 37.79
CA ALA A 567 -14.85 -17.20 38.88
C ALA A 567 -15.48 -16.95 40.26
N LEU A 568 -16.06 -15.77 40.47
CA LEU A 568 -16.78 -15.43 41.71
C LEU A 568 -17.97 -16.37 41.94
N THR A 569 -18.73 -16.71 40.91
CA THR A 569 -19.84 -17.68 41.05
C THR A 569 -19.34 -19.07 41.45
N SER A 570 -18.26 -19.57 40.84
CA SER A 570 -17.68 -20.86 41.20
C SER A 570 -17.12 -20.88 42.62
N VAL A 571 -16.46 -19.79 43.06
CA VAL A 571 -16.00 -19.64 44.45
C VAL A 571 -17.20 -19.62 45.41
N GLY A 572 -18.27 -18.89 45.07
CA GLY A 572 -19.51 -18.88 45.86
C GLY A 572 -20.13 -20.27 45.99
N LEU A 573 -20.18 -21.06 44.91
CA LEU A 573 -20.68 -22.44 44.92
C LEU A 573 -19.82 -23.36 45.80
N VAL A 574 -18.50 -23.17 45.83
CA VAL A 574 -17.59 -23.89 46.76
C VAL A 574 -17.92 -23.55 48.21
N ILE A 575 -18.10 -22.26 48.53
CA ILE A 575 -18.45 -21.82 49.88
C ILE A 575 -19.79 -22.43 50.31
N LEU A 576 -20.80 -22.40 49.42
CA LEU A 576 -22.10 -23.03 49.67
C LEU A 576 -21.99 -24.54 49.89
N LEU A 577 -21.18 -25.25 49.10
CA LEU A 577 -20.93 -26.67 49.29
C LEU A 577 -20.31 -26.95 50.67
N ILE A 578 -19.31 -26.16 51.09
CA ILE A 578 -18.68 -26.29 52.41
C ILE A 578 -19.71 -26.06 53.53
N LEU A 579 -20.56 -25.03 53.41
CA LEU A 579 -21.61 -24.76 54.40
C LEU A 579 -22.65 -25.88 54.45
N LEU A 580 -23.09 -26.40 53.29
CA LEU A 580 -24.04 -27.50 53.21
C LEU A 580 -23.48 -28.78 53.83
N LEU A 581 -22.23 -29.13 53.53
CA LEU A 581 -21.54 -30.27 54.15
C LEU A 581 -21.39 -30.07 55.66
N GLY A 582 -21.05 -28.86 56.11
CA GLY A 582 -20.98 -28.50 57.53
C GLY A 582 -22.33 -28.65 58.25
N LEU A 583 -23.42 -28.23 57.62
CA LEU A 583 -24.78 -28.42 58.15
C LEU A 583 -25.18 -29.89 58.21
N VAL A 584 -24.87 -30.67 57.17
CA VAL A 584 -25.10 -32.13 57.17
C VAL A 584 -24.37 -32.80 58.33
N VAL A 585 -23.11 -32.43 58.59
CA VAL A 585 -22.33 -32.95 59.72
C VAL A 585 -22.90 -32.49 61.07
N ALA A 586 -23.32 -31.22 61.19
CA ALA A 586 -23.81 -30.65 62.44
C ALA A 586 -25.21 -31.16 62.84
N TYR A 587 -26.08 -31.42 61.86
CA TYR A 587 -27.47 -31.85 62.08
C TYR A 587 -27.71 -33.35 61.89
N HIS A 588 -26.68 -34.14 61.54
CA HIS A 588 -26.79 -35.60 61.61
C HIS A 588 -26.97 -36.04 63.07
N PRO A 589 -28.10 -36.67 63.45
CA PRO A 589 -28.28 -37.16 64.82
C PRO A 589 -27.23 -38.24 65.11
N LYS A 590 -26.40 -38.01 66.14
CA LYS A 590 -25.53 -39.05 66.70
C LYS A 590 -26.42 -40.19 67.17
N VAL A 591 -26.42 -41.32 66.45
CA VAL A 591 -27.11 -42.54 66.89
C VAL A 591 -26.51 -42.96 68.23
N ALA A 592 -27.33 -42.99 69.28
CA ALA A 592 -26.94 -43.34 70.63
C ALA A 592 -26.36 -44.77 70.70
N ALA A 593 -25.30 -44.94 71.49
CA ALA A 593 -24.62 -46.22 71.69
C ALA A 593 -25.54 -47.26 72.37
N PRO A 594 -25.50 -48.55 71.99
CA PRO A 594 -26.32 -49.57 72.63
C PRO A 594 -25.78 -49.94 74.01
N SER A 595 -26.66 -49.93 75.01
CA SER A 595 -26.43 -50.42 76.37
C SER A 595 -26.12 -51.93 76.38
N VAL A 596 -25.02 -52.29 77.03
CA VAL A 596 -24.57 -53.68 77.24
C VAL A 596 -25.57 -54.42 78.14
N ALA A 597 -26.14 -55.53 77.64
CA ALA A 597 -26.93 -56.47 78.42
C ALA A 597 -26.04 -57.62 78.96
N VAL A 598 -26.17 -57.89 80.26
CA VAL A 598 -25.52 -58.96 81.03
C VAL A 598 -26.07 -60.34 80.63
N PRO A 599 -25.27 -61.42 80.51
CA PRO A 599 -25.78 -62.75 80.25
C PRO A 599 -26.16 -63.49 81.55
N LEU A 600 -27.38 -64.03 81.59
CA LEU A 600 -27.83 -64.99 82.60
C LEU A 600 -27.51 -66.42 82.13
N LEU A 601 -26.93 -67.19 83.06
CA LEU A 601 -26.65 -68.61 83.02
C LEU A 601 -27.88 -69.45 82.67
N GLN A 602 -27.69 -70.48 81.83
CA GLN A 602 -28.51 -71.69 81.86
C GLN A 602 -27.62 -72.93 81.74
N SER A 603 -27.82 -73.81 82.71
CA SER A 603 -27.28 -75.15 82.86
C SER A 603 -28.00 -76.16 81.96
N SER A 604 -27.25 -77.14 81.45
CA SER A 604 -27.76 -78.49 81.19
C SER A 604 -26.60 -79.48 81.25
N ASP A 605 -26.77 -80.45 82.16
CA ASP A 605 -26.06 -81.71 82.43
C ASP A 605 -24.63 -81.72 82.98
#